data_AF-A0A124L7I0-F1
#
_entry.id   AF-A0A124L7I0-F1
#
_cell.length_a   1.000
_cell.length_b   1.000
_cell.length_c   1.000
_cell.angle_alpha   90.00
_cell.angle_beta   90.00
_cell.angle_gamma   90.00
#
_symmetry.space_group_name_H-M   'P 1'
#
loop_
_entity.id
_entity.type
_entity.pdbx_description
1 polymer ?
#
loop_
_entity_poly.entity_id
_entity_poly.type
_entity_poly.pdbx_seq_one_letter_code
_entity_poly.pdbx_strand_id
1 'polypeptide(L)'
;MACSAITQSARVQIATSIKSDVLRLLIVRAIAGFLGIYGVFYTISVLPVPVAMTLTGITPVFVIFLEAAVTNERVRKEILLYALFAIASIYITTSARGVSKFGDLDVMNIAIGLAAGALVAISFVSVRLTVRKVGTNAVVFWFGMGKFVGSLLLGGTAIFATHYTLHETILLSLICFLGAISDFAKTAAYQYGRAWIVSMLSLLAIPASGILAFVFLQEKLFPSQWLGIILMIFSLSAIAYRRNS
;
A
#
# COMPACT_ATOMS: atom_id res chain seq x y z
N MET A 1 -15.22 24.65 17.99
CA MET A 1 -16.29 24.42 17.01
C MET A 1 -15.88 23.52 15.83
N ALA A 2 -14.66 23.60 15.29
CA ALA A 2 -14.23 22.69 14.21
C ALA A 2 -14.16 21.20 14.63
N CYS A 3 -13.66 20.90 15.83
CA CYS A 3 -13.54 19.53 16.34
C CYS A 3 -14.90 18.84 16.57
N SER A 4 -15.93 19.59 17.00
CA SER A 4 -17.29 19.06 17.17
C SER A 4 -17.97 18.75 15.83
N ALA A 5 -17.71 19.56 14.79
CA ALA A 5 -18.23 19.30 13.44
C ALA A 5 -17.58 18.06 12.78
N ILE A 6 -16.26 17.89 12.96
CA ILE A 6 -15.53 16.72 12.44
C ILE A 6 -16.03 15.43 13.11
N THR A 7 -16.17 15.44 14.44
CA THR A 7 -16.66 14.26 15.19
C THR A 7 -18.11 13.92 14.86
N GLN A 8 -18.96 14.92 14.63
CA GLN A 8 -20.35 14.70 14.21
C GLN A 8 -20.43 14.11 12.80
N SER A 9 -19.64 14.61 11.85
CA SER A 9 -19.59 14.07 10.49
C SER A 9 -19.08 12.62 10.45
N ALA A 10 -18.08 12.29 11.27
CA ALA A 10 -17.57 10.92 11.40
C ALA A 10 -18.62 9.95 11.96
N ARG A 11 -19.36 10.36 13.02
CA ARG A 11 -20.42 9.54 13.62
C ARG A 11 -21.54 9.22 12.64
N VAL A 12 -21.98 10.21 11.85
CA VAL A 12 -23.03 10.01 10.85
C VAL A 12 -22.56 9.04 9.76
N GLN A 13 -21.33 9.20 9.26
CA GLN A 13 -20.74 8.30 8.26
C GLN A 13 -20.62 6.85 8.75
N ILE A 14 -20.24 6.65 10.01
CA ILE A 14 -20.13 5.31 10.60
C ILE A 14 -21.54 4.69 10.75
N ALA A 15 -22.51 5.45 11.25
CA ALA A 15 -23.89 4.97 11.41
C ALA A 15 -24.55 4.61 10.07
N THR A 16 -24.32 5.38 9.00
CA THR A 16 -24.81 5.05 7.66
C THR A 16 -24.12 3.83 7.08
N SER A 17 -22.82 3.64 7.35
CA SER A 17 -22.09 2.47 6.87
C SER A 17 -22.64 1.14 7.39
N ILE A 18 -23.07 1.11 8.66
CA ILE A 18 -23.62 -0.08 9.32
C ILE A 18 -24.95 -0.53 8.67
N LYS A 19 -25.76 0.44 8.23
CA LYS A 19 -27.08 0.17 7.62
C LYS A 19 -27.05 -0.04 6.11
N SER A 20 -25.88 0.15 5.49
CA SER A 20 -25.76 0.14 4.03
C SER A 20 -25.33 -1.22 3.49
N ASP A 21 -25.73 -1.52 2.26
CA ASP A 21 -25.30 -2.71 1.53
C ASP A 21 -23.77 -2.78 1.30
N VAL A 22 -23.05 -1.68 1.56
CA VAL A 22 -21.58 -1.63 1.42
C VAL A 22 -20.83 -2.18 2.62
N LEU A 23 -21.51 -2.57 3.70
CA LEU A 23 -20.88 -3.16 4.88
C LEU A 23 -20.01 -4.38 4.53
N ARG A 24 -20.49 -5.24 3.62
CA ARG A 24 -19.74 -6.41 3.14
C ARG A 24 -18.41 -6.01 2.49
N LEU A 25 -18.42 -4.96 1.68
CA LEU A 25 -17.21 -4.43 1.04
C LEU A 25 -16.25 -3.78 2.04
N LEU A 26 -16.77 -3.16 3.11
CA LEU A 26 -15.95 -2.62 4.21
C LEU A 26 -15.26 -3.73 5.01
N ILE A 27 -15.95 -4.85 5.25
CA ILE A 27 -15.38 -6.03 5.91
C ILE A 27 -14.30 -6.67 5.01
N VAL A 28 -14.59 -6.86 3.72
CA VAL A 28 -13.61 -7.38 2.74
C VAL A 28 -12.38 -6.47 2.69
N ARG A 29 -12.57 -5.15 2.63
CA ARG A 29 -11.49 -4.16 2.72
C ARG A 29 -10.64 -4.34 3.97
N ALA A 30 -11.28 -4.55 5.11
CA ALA A 30 -10.62 -4.65 6.40
C ALA A 30 -9.77 -5.93 6.49
N ILE A 31 -10.34 -7.08 6.13
CA ILE A 31 -9.69 -8.39 6.16
C ILE A 31 -8.58 -8.46 5.10
N ALA A 32 -8.89 -8.18 3.84
CA ALA A 32 -7.90 -8.25 2.76
C ALA A 32 -6.78 -7.22 2.94
N GLY A 33 -7.11 -6.03 3.44
CA GLY A 33 -6.10 -5.01 3.75
C GLY A 33 -5.17 -5.41 4.88
N PHE A 34 -5.70 -6.02 5.94
CA PHE A 34 -4.89 -6.51 7.05
C PHE A 34 -4.00 -7.68 6.63
N LEU A 35 -4.58 -8.73 6.03
CA LEU A 35 -3.81 -9.89 5.56
C LEU A 35 -2.78 -9.51 4.49
N GLY A 36 -3.13 -8.57 3.61
CA GLY A 36 -2.22 -8.02 2.62
C GLY A 36 -1.01 -7.35 3.28
N ILE A 37 -1.23 -6.40 4.18
CA ILE A 37 -0.13 -5.72 4.90
C ILE A 37 0.69 -6.71 5.73
N TYR A 38 0.04 -7.64 6.42
CA TYR A 38 0.71 -8.69 7.19
C TYR A 38 1.62 -9.54 6.29
N GLY A 39 1.12 -9.98 5.14
CA GLY A 39 1.90 -10.72 4.14
C GLY A 39 3.05 -9.89 3.56
N VAL A 40 2.87 -8.57 3.37
CA VAL A 40 3.96 -7.67 2.96
C VAL A 40 5.07 -7.64 4.00
N PHE A 41 4.75 -7.43 5.27
CA PHE A 41 5.76 -7.44 6.35
C PHE A 41 6.43 -8.80 6.51
N TYR A 42 5.67 -9.89 6.40
CA TYR A 42 6.21 -11.24 6.39
C TYR A 42 7.22 -11.42 5.25
N THR A 43 6.87 -11.00 4.03
CA THR A 43 7.74 -11.09 2.85
C THR A 43 9.03 -10.29 3.06
N ILE A 44 8.96 -9.11 3.66
CA ILE A 44 10.14 -8.29 4.01
C ILE A 44 11.03 -9.01 5.04
N SER A 45 10.47 -9.84 5.92
CA SER A 45 11.22 -10.56 6.95
C SER A 45 11.93 -11.82 6.44
N VAL A 46 11.40 -12.46 5.39
CA VAL A 46 11.93 -13.75 4.86
C VAL A 46 12.64 -13.63 3.51
N LEU A 47 12.31 -12.61 2.70
CA LEU A 47 12.96 -12.34 1.43
C LEU A 47 13.88 -11.13 1.53
N PRO A 48 14.91 -11.04 0.66
CA PRO A 48 15.65 -9.80 0.49
C PRO A 48 14.70 -8.64 0.20
N VAL A 49 14.88 -7.53 0.91
CA VAL A 49 14.08 -6.29 0.76
C VAL A 49 13.84 -5.92 -0.72
N PRO A 50 14.83 -6.04 -1.63
CA PRO A 50 14.60 -5.75 -3.05
C PRO A 50 13.53 -6.61 -3.70
N VAL A 51 13.58 -7.92 -3.44
CA VAL A 51 12.60 -8.87 -3.98
C VAL A 51 11.23 -8.58 -3.37
N ALA A 52 11.15 -8.37 -2.06
CA ALA A 52 9.90 -8.02 -1.38
C ALA A 52 9.26 -6.74 -1.93
N MET A 53 10.06 -5.70 -2.18
CA MET A 53 9.60 -4.43 -2.76
C MET A 53 9.15 -4.59 -4.21
N THR A 54 9.82 -5.41 -5.03
CA THR A 54 9.34 -5.71 -6.39
C THR A 54 8.02 -6.47 -6.37
N LEU A 55 7.87 -7.49 -5.51
CA LEU A 55 6.63 -8.27 -5.41
C LEU A 55 5.45 -7.40 -4.97
N THR A 56 5.66 -6.53 -3.97
CA THR A 56 4.65 -5.57 -3.55
C THR A 56 4.41 -4.46 -4.58
N GLY A 57 5.43 -4.10 -5.35
CA GLY A 57 5.37 -3.20 -6.50
C GLY A 57 4.47 -3.70 -7.64
N ILE A 58 4.10 -4.98 -7.67
CA ILE A 58 3.12 -5.55 -8.62
C ILE A 58 1.67 -5.22 -8.21
N THR A 59 1.42 -4.83 -6.95
CA THR A 59 0.07 -4.45 -6.45
C THR A 59 -0.71 -3.55 -7.41
N PRO A 60 -0.14 -2.46 -7.96
CA PRO A 60 -0.86 -1.59 -8.88
C PRO A 60 -1.30 -2.28 -10.18
N VAL A 61 -0.58 -3.31 -10.66
CA VAL A 61 -1.01 -4.14 -11.79
C VAL A 61 -2.25 -4.94 -11.43
N PHE A 62 -2.27 -5.58 -10.26
CA PHE A 62 -3.49 -6.25 -9.77
C PHE A 62 -4.65 -5.25 -9.62
N VAL A 63 -4.39 -4.03 -9.14
CA VAL A 63 -5.43 -2.99 -9.06
C VAL A 63 -5.97 -2.62 -10.44
N ILE A 64 -5.12 -2.50 -11.47
CA ILE A 64 -5.57 -2.23 -12.85
C ILE A 64 -6.54 -3.31 -13.32
N PHE A 65 -6.16 -4.59 -13.18
CA PHE A 65 -6.99 -5.70 -13.64
C PHE A 65 -8.29 -5.85 -12.84
N LEU A 66 -8.22 -5.72 -11.51
CA LEU A 66 -9.39 -5.82 -10.65
C LEU A 66 -10.35 -4.63 -10.84
N GLU A 67 -9.83 -3.40 -10.93
CA GLU A 67 -10.67 -2.23 -11.19
C GLU A 67 -11.35 -2.37 -12.55
N ALA A 68 -10.63 -2.78 -13.60
CA ALA A 68 -11.20 -3.01 -14.93
C ALA A 68 -12.28 -4.10 -14.94
N ALA A 69 -12.07 -5.21 -14.21
CA ALA A 69 -13.07 -6.26 -14.09
C ALA A 69 -14.35 -5.79 -13.39
N VAL A 70 -14.21 -4.94 -12.36
CA VAL A 70 -15.36 -4.43 -11.60
C VAL A 70 -16.10 -3.30 -12.33
N THR A 71 -15.37 -2.41 -13.01
CA THR A 71 -15.96 -1.28 -13.75
C THR A 71 -16.34 -1.64 -15.19
N ASN A 72 -15.97 -2.83 -15.65
CA ASN A 72 -16.13 -3.31 -17.03
C ASN A 72 -15.45 -2.37 -18.05
N GLU A 73 -14.41 -1.65 -17.62
CA GLU A 73 -13.64 -0.74 -18.46
C GLU A 73 -12.51 -1.47 -19.19
N ARG A 74 -12.22 -1.05 -20.42
CA ARG A 74 -11.09 -1.61 -21.19
C ARG A 74 -9.77 -1.02 -20.70
N VAL A 75 -8.85 -1.87 -20.29
CA VAL A 75 -7.46 -1.48 -19.97
C VAL A 75 -6.73 -1.14 -21.27
N ARG A 76 -6.22 0.09 -21.38
CA ARG A 76 -5.36 0.49 -22.49
C ARG A 76 -4.00 -0.22 -22.35
N LYS A 77 -3.50 -0.82 -23.44
CA LYS A 77 -2.21 -1.52 -23.49
C LYS A 77 -1.04 -0.66 -23.01
N GLU A 78 -1.12 0.65 -23.26
CA GLU A 78 -0.14 1.65 -22.85
C GLU A 78 0.03 1.72 -21.32
N ILE A 79 -1.07 1.62 -20.56
CA ILE A 79 -1.05 1.66 -19.09
C ILE A 79 -0.32 0.43 -18.55
N LEU A 80 -0.51 -0.73 -19.19
CA LEU A 80 0.19 -1.96 -18.82
C LEU A 80 1.70 -1.84 -19.07
N LEU A 81 2.11 -1.22 -20.18
CA LEU A 81 3.53 -0.95 -20.45
C LEU A 81 4.14 -0.06 -19.39
N TYR A 82 3.49 1.05 -19.02
CA TYR A 82 4.02 1.92 -17.96
C TYR A 82 4.09 1.22 -16.60
N ALA A 83 3.11 0.38 -16.28
CA ALA A 83 3.15 -0.44 -15.07
C ALA A 83 4.36 -1.40 -15.05
N LEU A 84 4.67 -2.04 -16.19
CA LEU A 84 5.85 -2.89 -16.33
C LEU A 84 7.15 -2.09 -16.19
N PHE A 85 7.23 -0.89 -16.78
CA PHE A 85 8.37 0.01 -16.57
C PHE A 85 8.52 0.44 -15.11
N ALA A 86 7.41 0.70 -14.40
CA ALA A 86 7.44 1.03 -12.99
C ALA A 86 7.98 -0.15 -12.16
N ILE A 87 7.52 -1.38 -12.43
CA ILE A 87 8.03 -2.59 -11.76
C ILE A 87 9.52 -2.79 -12.05
N ALA A 88 9.94 -2.65 -13.30
CA ALA A 88 11.35 -2.73 -13.68
C ALA A 88 12.20 -1.68 -12.97
N SER A 89 11.68 -0.45 -12.82
CA SER A 89 12.37 0.62 -12.10
C SER A 89 12.53 0.30 -10.61
N ILE A 90 11.52 -0.29 -9.95
CA ILE A 90 11.60 -0.74 -8.56
C ILE A 90 12.68 -1.81 -8.41
N TYR A 91 12.70 -2.77 -9.32
CA TYR A 91 13.72 -3.81 -9.34
C TYR A 91 15.13 -3.20 -9.45
N ILE A 92 15.35 -2.28 -10.39
CA ILE A 92 16.65 -1.60 -10.56
C ILE A 92 17.04 -0.78 -9.32
N THR A 93 16.10 -0.03 -8.74
CA THR A 93 16.35 0.80 -7.54
C THR A 93 16.74 -0.03 -6.33
N THR A 94 16.19 -1.23 -6.21
CA THR A 94 16.37 -2.05 -5.02
C THR A 94 17.46 -3.12 -5.20
N SER A 95 17.70 -3.62 -6.41
CA SER A 95 18.70 -4.67 -6.71
C SER A 95 20.16 -4.24 -6.61
N ALA A 96 20.45 -2.97 -6.32
CA ALA A 96 21.82 -2.45 -6.23
C ALA A 96 22.69 -3.12 -5.16
N ARG A 97 22.09 -3.70 -4.12
CA ARG A 97 22.75 -4.74 -3.33
C ARG A 97 22.62 -6.03 -4.11
N GLY A 98 23.67 -6.38 -4.87
CA GLY A 98 23.73 -7.56 -5.71
C GLY A 98 23.05 -8.75 -5.03
N VAL A 99 21.89 -9.15 -5.57
CA VAL A 99 21.19 -10.35 -5.15
C VAL A 99 21.98 -11.51 -5.74
N SER A 100 23.11 -11.82 -5.11
CA SER A 100 23.87 -13.03 -5.36
C SER A 100 23.01 -14.19 -4.88
N LYS A 101 22.31 -14.82 -5.83
CA LYS A 101 21.47 -16.03 -5.73
C LYS A 101 19.96 -15.80 -5.61
N PHE A 102 19.33 -15.55 -6.76
CA PHE A 102 17.90 -15.84 -6.94
C PHE A 102 17.57 -17.35 -6.84
N GLY A 103 18.59 -18.23 -6.96
CA GLY A 103 18.43 -19.69 -6.94
C GLY A 103 18.12 -20.30 -5.57
N ASP A 104 18.30 -19.58 -4.46
CA ASP A 104 17.98 -20.04 -3.09
C ASP A 104 16.66 -19.43 -2.55
N LEU A 105 15.89 -18.74 -3.39
CA LEU A 105 14.63 -18.14 -2.95
C LEU A 105 13.52 -19.20 -2.90
N ASP A 106 12.93 -19.37 -1.72
CA ASP A 106 11.78 -20.25 -1.54
C ASP A 106 10.58 -19.75 -2.36
N VAL A 107 10.11 -20.61 -3.26
CA VAL A 107 8.95 -20.36 -4.12
C VAL A 107 7.70 -20.05 -3.29
N MET A 108 7.57 -20.65 -2.11
CA MET A 108 6.45 -20.39 -1.21
C MET A 108 6.46 -18.94 -0.72
N ASN A 109 7.62 -18.41 -0.35
CA ASN A 109 7.75 -17.03 0.12
C ASN A 109 7.45 -16.01 -0.99
N ILE A 110 7.85 -16.32 -2.22
CA ILE A 110 7.50 -15.51 -3.40
C ILE A 110 5.99 -15.54 -3.64
N ALA A 111 5.37 -16.72 -3.55
CA ALA A 111 3.92 -16.87 -3.73
C ALA A 111 3.14 -16.09 -2.65
N ILE A 112 3.60 -16.11 -1.39
CA ILE A 112 3.01 -15.32 -0.31
C ILE A 112 3.13 -13.82 -0.60
N GLY A 113 4.28 -13.34 -1.08
CA GLY A 113 4.45 -11.94 -1.47
C GLY A 113 3.53 -11.50 -2.60
N LEU A 114 3.33 -12.35 -3.62
CA LEU A 114 2.38 -12.11 -4.70
C LEU A 114 0.93 -12.09 -4.20
N ALA A 115 0.55 -13.07 -3.37
CA ALA A 115 -0.78 -13.15 -2.77
C ALA A 115 -1.06 -11.94 -1.88
N ALA A 116 -0.06 -11.47 -1.12
CA ALA A 116 -0.15 -10.25 -0.32
C ALA A 116 -0.44 -9.03 -1.20
N GLY A 117 0.28 -8.85 -2.31
CA GLY A 117 0.02 -7.78 -3.27
C GLY A 117 -1.39 -7.84 -3.87
N ALA A 118 -1.88 -9.03 -4.21
CA ALA A 118 -3.25 -9.23 -4.71
C ALA A 118 -4.31 -8.87 -3.64
N LEU A 119 -4.11 -9.27 -2.38
CA LEU A 119 -4.99 -8.92 -1.27
C LEU A 119 -5.02 -7.40 -1.00
N VAL A 120 -3.87 -6.74 -1.05
CA VAL A 120 -3.79 -5.27 -0.95
C VAL A 120 -4.57 -4.62 -2.10
N ALA A 121 -4.46 -5.16 -3.33
CA ALA A 121 -5.19 -4.66 -4.48
C ALA A 121 -6.72 -4.80 -4.34
N ILE A 122 -7.21 -5.96 -3.88
CA ILE A 122 -8.63 -6.18 -3.56
C ILE A 122 -9.11 -5.14 -2.54
N SER A 123 -8.29 -4.88 -1.52
CA SER A 123 -8.55 -3.85 -0.52
C SER A 123 -8.67 -2.46 -1.18
N PHE A 124 -7.74 -2.05 -2.04
CA PHE A 124 -7.82 -0.73 -2.70
C PHE A 124 -9.04 -0.58 -3.62
N VAL A 125 -9.38 -1.62 -4.38
CA VAL A 125 -10.61 -1.61 -5.20
C VAL A 125 -11.85 -1.53 -4.30
N SER A 126 -11.85 -2.21 -3.15
CA SER A 126 -12.95 -2.10 -2.18
C SER A 126 -13.09 -0.68 -1.63
N VAL A 127 -11.98 0.02 -1.30
CA VAL A 127 -12.03 1.46 -0.90
C VAL A 127 -12.71 2.29 -1.97
N ARG A 128 -12.28 2.14 -3.22
CA ARG A 128 -12.78 2.92 -4.35
C ARG A 128 -14.31 2.82 -4.47
N LEU A 129 -14.89 1.65 -4.22
CA LEU A 129 -16.32 1.39 -4.32
C LEU A 129 -17.11 1.91 -3.10
N THR A 130 -16.50 1.94 -1.91
CA THR A 130 -17.18 2.31 -0.67
C THR A 130 -16.99 3.78 -0.27
N VAL A 131 -15.81 4.35 -0.49
CA VAL A 131 -15.43 5.67 0.04
C VAL A 131 -16.34 6.79 -0.45
N ARG A 132 -16.88 6.69 -1.68
CA ARG A 132 -17.83 7.66 -2.24
C ARG A 132 -19.24 7.56 -1.65
N LYS A 133 -19.58 6.41 -1.07
CA LYS A 133 -20.93 6.12 -0.52
C LYS A 133 -21.01 6.43 0.98
N VAL A 134 -19.98 6.07 1.74
CA VAL A 134 -19.98 6.21 3.21
C VAL A 134 -19.00 7.25 3.74
N GLY A 135 -18.13 7.80 2.88
CA GLY A 135 -17.11 8.77 3.25
C GLY A 135 -15.82 8.15 3.80
N THR A 136 -14.75 8.95 3.81
CA THR A 136 -13.39 8.52 4.19
C THR A 136 -13.29 8.09 5.65
N ASN A 137 -14.00 8.74 6.57
CA ASN A 137 -13.89 8.43 8.01
C ASN A 137 -14.41 7.03 8.32
N ALA A 138 -15.53 6.62 7.72
CA ALA A 138 -16.09 5.28 7.92
C ALA A 138 -15.15 4.19 7.37
N VAL A 139 -14.57 4.39 6.19
CA VAL A 139 -13.65 3.42 5.58
C VAL A 139 -12.40 3.23 6.43
N VAL A 140 -11.79 4.32 6.90
CA VAL A 140 -10.60 4.26 7.76
C VAL A 140 -10.92 3.63 9.12
N PHE A 141 -12.09 3.93 9.70
CA PHE A 141 -12.54 3.32 10.95
C PHE A 141 -12.65 1.80 10.84
N TRP A 142 -13.38 1.29 9.83
CA TRP A 142 -13.52 -0.15 9.61
C TRP A 142 -12.19 -0.84 9.32
N PHE A 143 -11.31 -0.18 8.57
CA PHE A 143 -9.97 -0.71 8.32
C PHE A 143 -9.13 -0.75 9.60
N GLY A 144 -9.16 0.30 10.42
CA GLY A 144 -8.50 0.33 11.72
C GLY A 144 -9.00 -0.76 12.66
N MET A 145 -10.32 -0.98 12.72
CA MET A 145 -10.93 -2.03 13.52
C MET A 145 -10.52 -3.43 13.03
N GLY A 146 -10.48 -3.65 11.71
CA GLY A 146 -9.96 -4.89 11.14
C GLY A 146 -8.49 -5.14 11.47
N LYS A 147 -7.64 -4.11 11.41
CA LYS A 147 -6.23 -4.21 11.83
C LYS A 147 -6.11 -4.52 13.32
N PHE A 148 -6.94 -3.91 14.18
CA PHE A 148 -6.94 -4.17 15.62
C PHE A 148 -7.32 -5.62 15.93
N VAL A 149 -8.45 -6.09 15.40
CA VAL A 149 -8.92 -7.48 15.60
C VAL A 149 -7.93 -8.47 14.99
N GLY A 150 -7.48 -8.23 13.76
CA GLY A 150 -6.52 -9.08 13.08
C GLY A 150 -5.19 -9.18 13.82
N SER A 151 -4.67 -8.06 14.32
CA SER A 151 -3.45 -8.02 15.13
C SER A 151 -3.63 -8.82 16.42
N LEU A 152 -4.77 -8.70 17.10
CA LEU A 152 -5.06 -9.48 18.30
C LEU A 152 -5.08 -10.99 18.03
N LEU A 153 -5.64 -11.41 16.89
CA LEU A 153 -5.75 -12.82 16.49
C LEU A 153 -4.42 -13.44 16.04
N LEU A 154 -3.61 -12.72 15.24
CA LEU A 154 -2.38 -13.26 14.65
C LEU A 154 -1.09 -12.90 15.39
N GLY A 155 -1.11 -11.84 16.21
CA GLY A 155 0.10 -11.28 16.84
C GLY A 155 -0.07 -10.84 18.29
N GLY A 156 -1.27 -10.97 18.86
CA GLY A 156 -1.57 -10.51 20.23
C GLY A 156 -0.68 -11.15 21.29
N THR A 157 -0.24 -12.39 21.09
CA THR A 157 0.60 -13.13 22.05
C THR A 157 2.05 -12.61 22.10
N ALA A 158 2.60 -12.14 20.98
CA ALA A 158 3.96 -11.62 20.93
C ALA A 158 4.10 -10.28 21.68
N ILE A 159 3.06 -9.44 21.63
CA ILE A 159 3.03 -8.12 22.28
C ILE A 159 3.17 -8.23 23.81
N PHE A 160 2.63 -9.28 24.42
CA PHE A 160 2.71 -9.50 25.87
C PHE A 160 3.95 -10.28 26.31
N ALA A 161 4.68 -10.90 25.39
CA ALA A 161 5.80 -11.80 25.72
C ALA A 161 7.18 -11.10 25.68
N THR A 162 7.34 -10.04 24.89
CA THR A 162 8.62 -9.33 24.74
C THR A 162 8.68 -8.04 25.55
N HIS A 163 9.75 -7.87 26.32
CA HIS A 163 10.06 -6.60 26.99
C HIS A 163 10.64 -5.63 25.96
N TYR A 164 9.92 -4.57 25.65
CA TYR A 164 10.38 -3.50 24.76
C TYR A 164 11.08 -2.41 25.57
N THR A 165 12.18 -1.89 25.03
CA THR A 165 12.81 -0.69 25.58
C THR A 165 11.95 0.55 25.32
N LEU A 166 12.16 1.61 26.13
CA LEU A 166 11.46 2.89 25.95
C LEU A 166 11.69 3.45 24.54
N HIS A 167 12.91 3.33 24.03
CA HIS A 167 13.29 3.79 22.71
C HIS A 167 12.53 3.05 21.59
N GLU A 168 12.45 1.72 21.64
CA GLU A 168 11.70 0.93 20.67
C GLU A 168 10.20 1.25 20.70
N THR A 169 9.65 1.44 21.90
CA THR A 169 8.24 1.80 22.07
C THR A 169 7.92 3.15 21.43
N ILE A 170 8.82 4.14 21.59
CA ILE A 170 8.67 5.46 20.96
C ILE A 170 8.72 5.34 19.43
N LEU A 171 9.68 4.59 18.89
CA LEU A 171 9.80 4.38 17.44
C LEU A 171 8.58 3.64 16.85
N LEU A 172 8.11 2.58 17.52
CA LEU A 172 6.91 1.84 17.11
C LEU A 172 5.67 2.73 17.13
N SER A 173 5.52 3.54 18.17
CA SER A 173 4.42 4.52 18.27
C SER A 173 4.46 5.53 17.12
N LEU A 174 5.65 6.04 16.78
CA LEU A 174 5.82 6.97 15.67
C LEU A 174 5.47 6.34 14.31
N ILE A 175 5.91 5.09 14.07
CA ILE A 175 5.57 4.34 12.85
C ILE A 175 4.05 4.13 12.76
N CYS A 176 3.40 3.76 13.86
CA CYS A 176 1.94 3.61 13.92
C CYS A 176 1.21 4.93 13.63
N PHE A 177 1.68 6.04 14.21
CA PHE A 177 1.09 7.36 14.00
C PHE A 177 1.23 7.84 12.54
N LEU A 178 2.44 7.77 11.98
CA LEU A 178 2.69 8.11 10.58
C LEU A 178 1.93 7.18 9.62
N GLY A 179 1.86 5.89 9.95
CA GLY A 179 1.09 4.90 9.21
C GLY A 179 -0.41 5.22 9.18
N ALA A 180 -0.99 5.63 10.32
CA ALA A 180 -2.39 6.04 10.40
C ALA A 180 -2.67 7.29 9.54
N ILE A 181 -1.77 8.29 9.56
CA ILE A 181 -1.85 9.46 8.69
C ILE A 181 -1.76 9.04 7.22
N SER A 182 -0.83 8.14 6.88
CA SER A 182 -0.68 7.61 5.52
C SER A 182 -1.94 6.92 5.02
N ASP A 183 -2.56 6.08 5.85
CA ASP A 183 -3.80 5.38 5.51
C ASP A 183 -4.96 6.35 5.31
N PHE A 184 -5.07 7.39 6.14
CA PHE A 184 -6.09 8.43 5.99
C PHE A 184 -5.89 9.21 4.69
N ALA A 185 -4.68 9.68 4.43
CA ALA A 185 -4.32 10.42 3.22
C ALA A 185 -4.55 9.58 1.94
N LYS A 186 -4.13 8.31 1.96
CA LYS A 186 -4.37 7.37 0.86
C LYS A 186 -5.87 7.18 0.63
N THR A 187 -6.64 6.90 1.68
CA THR A 187 -8.08 6.69 1.57
C THR A 187 -8.80 7.93 1.05
N ALA A 188 -8.40 9.12 1.50
CA ALA A 188 -8.89 10.39 0.95
C ALA A 188 -8.55 10.55 -0.54
N ALA A 189 -7.33 10.17 -0.98
CA ALA A 189 -6.95 10.21 -2.39
C ALA A 189 -7.83 9.29 -3.27
N TYR A 190 -8.19 8.11 -2.77
CA TYR A 190 -9.11 7.17 -3.46
C TYR A 190 -10.54 7.71 -3.61
N GLN A 191 -10.94 8.68 -2.80
CA GLN A 191 -12.24 9.37 -2.94
C GLN A 191 -12.31 10.12 -4.28
N TYR A 192 -11.23 10.80 -4.65
CA TYR A 192 -11.17 11.69 -5.81
C TYR A 192 -10.57 11.02 -7.07
N GLY A 193 -9.66 10.06 -6.92
CA GLY A 193 -8.93 9.43 -8.03
C GLY A 193 -9.31 7.97 -8.33
N ARG A 194 -9.13 7.53 -9.58
CA ARG A 194 -9.23 6.10 -10.00
C ARG A 194 -8.28 5.22 -9.20
N ALA A 195 -8.69 4.00 -8.85
CA ALA A 195 -7.94 3.18 -7.91
C ALA A 195 -6.54 2.86 -8.44
N TRP A 196 -6.44 2.51 -9.72
CA TRP A 196 -5.17 2.21 -10.37
C TRP A 196 -4.23 3.42 -10.43
N ILE A 197 -4.77 4.64 -10.63
CA ILE A 197 -3.96 5.87 -10.67
C ILE A 197 -3.38 6.15 -9.28
N VAL A 198 -4.23 6.12 -8.25
CA VAL A 198 -3.81 6.38 -6.87
C VAL A 198 -2.79 5.31 -6.43
N SER A 199 -3.01 4.06 -6.81
CA SER A 199 -2.07 2.97 -6.55
C SER A 199 -0.73 3.18 -7.27
N MET A 200 -0.71 3.64 -8.51
CA MET A 200 0.54 3.94 -9.24
C MET A 200 1.29 5.12 -8.62
N LEU A 201 0.57 6.21 -8.28
CA LEU A 201 1.18 7.36 -7.62
C LEU A 201 1.81 6.99 -6.27
N SER A 202 1.27 5.98 -5.57
CA SER A 202 1.86 5.50 -4.32
C SER A 202 3.27 4.92 -4.49
N LEU A 203 3.64 4.47 -5.70
CA LEU A 203 5.00 4.01 -5.99
C LEU A 203 6.03 5.13 -5.87
N LEU A 204 5.64 6.40 -6.02
CA LEU A 204 6.52 7.56 -5.83
C LEU A 204 7.11 7.63 -4.42
N ALA A 205 6.51 6.94 -3.44
CA ALA A 205 7.07 6.79 -2.10
C ALA A 205 8.45 6.11 -2.11
N ILE A 206 8.73 5.23 -3.07
CA ILE A 206 10.00 4.49 -3.18
C ILE A 206 11.17 5.44 -3.51
N PRO A 207 11.15 6.24 -4.59
CA PRO A 207 12.22 7.19 -4.87
C PRO A 207 12.29 8.30 -3.81
N ALA A 208 11.14 8.74 -3.27
CA ALA A 208 11.12 9.69 -2.17
C ALA A 208 11.84 9.13 -0.93
N SER A 209 11.59 7.87 -0.56
CA SER A 209 12.29 7.19 0.52
C SER A 209 13.78 7.05 0.25
N GLY A 210 14.19 6.75 -0.99
CA GLY A 210 15.60 6.66 -1.37
C GLY A 210 16.33 8.00 -1.22
N ILE A 211 15.69 9.10 -1.65
CA ILE A 211 16.23 10.46 -1.48
C ILE A 211 16.33 10.84 0.00
N LEU A 212 15.31 10.54 0.79
CA LEU A 212 15.34 10.78 2.24
C LEU A 212 16.44 9.97 2.92
N ALA A 213 16.66 8.72 2.52
CA ALA A 213 17.77 7.90 3.03
C ALA A 213 19.14 8.51 2.71
N PHE A 214 19.33 9.01 1.48
CA PHE A 214 20.55 9.73 1.11
C PHE A 214 20.77 10.99 1.97
N VAL A 215 19.73 11.80 2.19
CA VAL A 215 19.84 13.08 2.91
C VAL A 215 20.03 12.88 4.42
N PHE A 216 19.18 12.06 5.04
CA PHE A 216 19.13 11.92 6.51
C PHE A 216 20.05 10.83 7.04
N LEU A 217 20.21 9.72 6.32
CA LEU A 217 21.05 8.60 6.74
C LEU A 217 22.45 8.60 6.10
N GLN A 218 22.72 9.57 5.20
CA GLN A 218 24.01 9.69 4.48
C GLN A 218 24.40 8.41 3.74
N GLU A 219 23.42 7.58 3.36
CA GLU A 219 23.65 6.34 2.62
C GLU A 219 24.10 6.65 1.19
N LYS A 220 25.23 6.08 0.78
CA LYS A 220 25.71 6.22 -0.61
C LYS A 220 24.84 5.39 -1.55
N LEU A 221 24.02 6.07 -2.35
CA LEU A 221 23.24 5.44 -3.41
C LEU A 221 24.15 5.04 -4.57
N PHE A 222 24.04 3.79 -5.02
CA PHE A 222 24.74 3.31 -6.20
C PHE A 222 24.18 3.94 -7.49
N PRO A 223 24.96 4.05 -8.58
CA PRO A 223 24.50 4.60 -9.85
C PRO A 223 23.25 3.89 -10.42
N SER A 224 23.11 2.59 -10.20
CA SER A 224 21.92 1.83 -10.59
C SER A 224 20.66 2.30 -9.85
N GLN A 225 20.78 2.70 -8.58
CA GLN A 225 19.64 3.18 -7.79
C GLN A 225 19.12 4.51 -8.31
N TRP A 226 20.02 5.41 -8.68
CA TRP A 226 19.69 6.67 -9.36
C TRP A 226 18.98 6.44 -10.68
N LEU A 227 19.45 5.48 -11.49
CA LEU A 227 18.81 5.14 -12.76
C LEU A 227 17.38 4.64 -12.54
N GLY A 228 17.16 3.75 -11.56
CA GLY A 228 15.83 3.28 -11.20
C GLY A 228 14.91 4.41 -10.71
N ILE A 229 15.42 5.35 -9.90
CA ILE A 229 14.66 6.52 -9.45
C ILE A 229 14.21 7.39 -10.63
N ILE A 230 15.13 7.71 -11.55
CA ILE A 230 14.84 8.52 -12.74
C ILE A 230 13.80 7.82 -13.62
N LEU A 231 13.99 6.51 -13.86
CA LEU A 231 13.07 5.71 -14.68
C LEU A 231 11.67 5.65 -14.06
N MET A 232 11.55 5.54 -12.74
CA MET A 232 10.27 5.54 -12.05
C MET A 232 9.55 6.88 -12.23
N ILE A 233 10.26 8.00 -11.99
CA ILE A 233 9.68 9.35 -12.14
C ILE A 233 9.20 9.56 -13.58
N PHE A 234 9.99 9.12 -14.57
CA PHE A 234 9.62 9.21 -15.97
C PHE A 234 8.36 8.40 -16.30
N SER A 235 8.30 7.13 -15.87
CA SER A 235 7.13 6.27 -16.08
C SER A 235 5.84 6.86 -15.47
N LEU A 236 5.92 7.33 -14.22
CA LEU A 236 4.78 7.93 -13.53
C LEU A 236 4.33 9.25 -14.17
N SER A 237 5.29 10.07 -14.62
CA SER A 237 4.99 11.32 -15.33
C SER A 237 4.32 11.07 -16.68
N ALA A 238 4.76 10.03 -17.41
CA ALA A 238 4.13 9.63 -18.68
C ALA A 238 2.69 9.14 -18.46
N ILE A 239 2.43 8.36 -17.41
CA ILE A 239 1.07 7.95 -17.01
C ILE A 239 0.21 9.19 -16.69
N ALA A 240 0.75 10.14 -15.93
CA ALA A 240 0.04 11.35 -15.52
C ALA A 240 -0.28 12.27 -16.70
N TYR A 241 0.64 12.44 -17.65
CA TYR A 241 0.45 13.28 -18.83
C TYR A 241 -0.64 12.73 -19.76
N ARG A 242 -0.61 11.41 -20.04
CA ARG A 242 -1.62 10.71 -20.87
C ARG A 242 -3.03 10.72 -20.28
N ARG A 243 -3.19 11.02 -18.99
CA ARG A 243 -4.50 11.21 -18.35
C ARG A 243 -5.15 12.54 -18.74
N ASN A 244 -4.33 13.57 -18.98
CA ASN A 244 -4.79 14.94 -19.21
C ASN A 244 -4.98 15.26 -20.69
N SER A 245 -4.59 14.34 -21.60
CA SER A 245 -4.80 14.39 -23.05
C SER A 245 -5.96 13.49 -23.46
#